data_AF-A0A9D5Q4K8-F1
#
_entry.id   AF-A0A9D5Q4K8-F1
#
_cell.length_a   1.000
_cell.length_b   1.000
_cell.length_c   1.000
_cell.angle_alpha   90.00
_cell.angle_beta   90.00
_cell.angle_gamma   90.00
#
_symmetry.space_group_name_H-M   'P 1'
#
loop_
_entity.id
_entity.type
_entity.pdbx_description
1 polymer ?
#
loop_
_entity_poly.entity_id
_entity_poly.type
_entity_poly.pdbx_seq_one_letter_code
_entity_poly.pdbx_strand_id
1 'polypeptide(L)'
;RMLTNGLKVYGFGEKKTPAPFVNACSQFIYTENLEVTADESEKVSQPPQDMKKSRNELRGDAGLVNLLRTAAEQTAGEDGWSHLARVGQHISNHTSFSPVNYGYKKLSDLIRVSDLFHIEMRNNNSVMYIKDSRKPAHE
;
A
#
# COMPACT_ATOMS: atom_id res chain seq x y z
N ARG A 1 -15.85 10.77 -7.23
CA ARG A 1 -15.17 10.00 -6.16
C ARG A 1 -15.58 10.62 -4.83
N MET A 2 -16.17 9.85 -3.90
CA MET A 2 -16.57 10.39 -2.59
C MET A 2 -15.32 10.60 -1.72
N LEU A 3 -14.53 11.63 -2.06
CA LEU A 3 -13.38 12.10 -1.28
C LEU A 3 -13.64 13.52 -0.73
N THR A 4 -14.78 14.12 -1.04
CA THR A 4 -15.07 15.56 -0.88
C THR A 4 -15.27 16.03 0.56
N ASN A 5 -15.36 15.11 1.54
CA ASN A 5 -15.71 15.47 2.92
C ASN A 5 -14.65 15.00 3.95
N GLY A 6 -13.47 14.56 3.53
CA GLY A 6 -12.40 14.08 4.43
C GLY A 6 -12.67 12.71 5.07
N LEU A 7 -13.75 12.02 4.69
CA LEU A 7 -14.08 10.69 5.17
C LEU A 7 -13.40 9.62 4.30
N LYS A 8 -12.70 8.67 4.94
CA LYS A 8 -12.16 7.49 4.26
C LYS A 8 -13.29 6.51 3.96
N VAL A 9 -13.46 6.17 2.68
CA VAL A 9 -14.45 5.18 2.23
C VAL A 9 -13.75 3.85 1.99
N TYR A 10 -14.12 2.84 2.77
CA TYR A 10 -13.66 1.47 2.61
C TYR A 10 -14.71 0.66 1.84
N GLY A 11 -14.32 0.11 0.70
CA GLY A 11 -15.15 -0.80 -0.09
C GLY A 11 -14.67 -2.25 0.05
N PHE A 12 -15.59 -3.19 -0.03
CA PHE A 12 -15.32 -4.62 -0.02
C PHE A 12 -16.07 -5.27 -1.17
N GLY A 13 -15.44 -6.21 -1.89
CA GLY A 13 -16.11 -6.96 -2.95
C GLY A 13 -15.17 -7.91 -3.69
N GLU A 14 -15.68 -8.54 -4.75
CA GLU A 14 -14.94 -9.51 -5.55
C GLU A 14 -14.16 -8.82 -6.68
N LYS A 15 -13.19 -9.49 -7.31
CA LYS A 15 -12.48 -8.93 -8.48
C LYS A 15 -13.39 -8.59 -9.65
N LYS A 16 -14.56 -9.23 -9.75
CA LYS A 16 -15.60 -8.92 -10.75
C LYS A 16 -16.38 -7.63 -10.46
N THR A 17 -16.17 -6.98 -9.31
CA THR A 17 -16.86 -5.74 -8.97
C THR A 17 -16.55 -4.66 -10.03
N PRO A 18 -17.57 -3.98 -10.61
CA PRO A 18 -17.33 -3.01 -11.66
C PRO A 18 -16.40 -1.87 -11.21
N ALA A 19 -15.49 -1.48 -12.10
CA ALA A 19 -14.49 -0.45 -11.84
C ALA A 19 -15.05 0.87 -11.28
N PRO A 20 -16.25 1.36 -11.66
CA PRO A 20 -16.82 2.57 -11.06
C PRO A 20 -17.02 2.48 -9.55
N PHE A 21 -17.42 1.31 -9.03
CA PHE A 21 -17.61 1.09 -7.60
C PHE A 21 -16.28 1.01 -6.87
N VAL A 22 -15.31 0.27 -7.44
CA VAL A 22 -13.95 0.16 -6.89
C VAL A 22 -13.31 1.55 -6.80
N ASN A 23 -13.36 2.31 -7.90
CA ASN A 23 -12.74 3.63 -8.01
C ASN A 23 -13.43 4.70 -7.15
N ALA A 24 -14.65 4.46 -6.65
CA ALA A 24 -15.33 5.40 -5.77
C ALA A 24 -14.74 5.43 -4.35
N CYS A 25 -14.06 4.35 -3.93
CA CYS A 25 -13.50 4.18 -2.59
C CYS A 25 -12.10 4.81 -2.43
N SER A 26 -11.71 5.04 -1.17
CA SER A 26 -10.33 5.35 -0.79
C SER A 26 -9.48 4.08 -0.74
N GLN A 27 -10.05 2.99 -0.23
CA GLN A 27 -9.46 1.67 -0.22
C GLN A 27 -10.53 0.65 -0.60
N PHE A 28 -10.20 -0.26 -1.51
CA PHE A 28 -11.06 -1.38 -1.87
C PHE A 28 -10.36 -2.69 -1.53
N ILE A 29 -11.00 -3.54 -0.74
CA ILE A 29 -10.46 -4.82 -0.28
C ILE A 29 -11.19 -5.96 -0.98
N TYR A 30 -10.42 -6.84 -1.62
CA TYR A 30 -10.99 -7.99 -2.32
C TYR A 30 -11.30 -9.12 -1.35
N THR A 31 -12.54 -9.61 -1.36
CA THR A 31 -13.02 -10.63 -0.42
C THR A 31 -12.43 -12.02 -0.68
N GLU A 32 -11.98 -12.30 -1.90
CA GLU A 32 -11.22 -13.51 -2.25
C GLU A 32 -9.91 -13.63 -1.45
N ASN A 33 -9.43 -12.51 -0.91
CA ASN A 33 -8.20 -12.42 -0.13
C ASN A 33 -8.49 -12.34 1.39
N LEU A 34 -9.72 -12.60 1.82
CA LEU A 34 -10.16 -12.55 3.21
C LEU A 34 -10.81 -13.88 3.57
N GLU A 35 -10.05 -14.81 4.14
CA GLU A 35 -10.65 -15.94 4.85
C GLU A 35 -11.12 -15.45 6.22
N VAL A 36 -12.45 -15.34 6.38
CA VAL A 36 -13.08 -15.05 7.67
C VAL A 36 -13.08 -16.36 8.47
N THR A 37 -12.15 -16.52 9.41
CA THR A 37 -12.39 -17.42 10.53
C THR A 37 -13.51 -16.80 11.34
N ALA A 38 -14.73 -17.34 11.18
CA ALA A 38 -15.88 -17.00 11.98
C ALA A 38 -15.65 -17.49 13.41
N ASP A 39 -15.02 -16.67 14.23
CA ASP A 39 -15.08 -16.79 15.68
C ASP A 39 -15.23 -15.38 16.25
N GLU A 40 -16.39 -15.13 16.86
CA GLU A 40 -16.75 -13.90 17.53
C GLU A 40 -15.84 -13.70 18.75
N SER A 41 -14.70 -13.04 18.54
CA SER A 41 -13.93 -12.45 19.61
C SER A 41 -13.02 -11.38 19.01
N GLU A 42 -12.96 -10.23 19.67
CA GLU A 42 -12.08 -9.12 19.39
C GLU A 42 -10.60 -9.54 19.30
N LYS A 43 -10.20 -10.07 18.16
CA LYS A 43 -8.83 -10.15 17.68
C LYS A 43 -8.85 -9.83 16.20
N VAL A 44 -8.26 -8.69 15.84
CA VAL A 44 -7.92 -8.35 14.45
C VAL A 44 -6.80 -9.30 14.02
N SER A 45 -7.20 -10.53 13.76
CA SER A 45 -6.34 -11.67 13.46
C SER A 45 -5.60 -11.40 12.16
N GLN A 46 -4.34 -11.84 12.16
CA GLN A 46 -3.41 -11.65 11.05
C GLN A 46 -4.03 -12.20 9.76
N PRO A 47 -3.80 -11.57 8.59
CA PRO A 47 -4.05 -12.29 7.35
C PRO A 47 -3.26 -13.61 7.43
N PRO A 48 -3.86 -14.75 7.02
CA PRO A 48 -3.17 -16.04 7.01
C PRO A 48 -1.79 -15.89 6.36
N GLN A 49 -0.77 -16.56 6.91
CA GLN A 49 0.61 -16.48 6.37
C GLN A 49 0.65 -16.90 4.89
N ASP A 50 -0.29 -17.73 4.44
CA ASP A 50 -0.48 -18.14 3.04
C ASP A 50 -0.92 -17.01 2.09
N MET A 51 -1.45 -15.90 2.58
CA MET A 51 -1.90 -14.78 1.73
C MET A 51 -0.86 -13.66 1.58
N LYS A 52 0.26 -13.73 2.30
CA LYS A 52 1.34 -12.74 2.16
C LYS A 52 2.10 -13.00 0.88
N LYS A 53 1.90 -12.14 -0.11
CA LYS A 53 2.67 -12.19 -1.35
C LYS A 53 4.16 -12.04 -1.04
N SER A 54 4.95 -12.97 -1.56
CA SER A 54 6.40 -12.96 -1.44
C SER A 54 7.04 -11.77 -2.17
N ARG A 55 8.31 -11.48 -1.88
CA ARG A 55 9.10 -10.46 -2.59
C ARG A 55 9.01 -10.60 -4.12
N ASN A 56 9.13 -11.82 -4.64
CA ASN A 56 9.11 -12.05 -6.08
C ASN A 56 7.72 -11.79 -6.69
N GLU A 57 6.65 -12.15 -5.99
CA GLU A 57 5.28 -11.85 -6.44
C GLU A 57 4.97 -10.36 -6.41
N LEU A 58 5.44 -9.64 -5.38
CA LEU A 58 5.29 -8.18 -5.31
C LEU A 58 6.06 -7.48 -6.43
N ARG A 59 7.27 -7.93 -6.74
CA ARG A 59 8.09 -7.37 -7.82
C ARG A 59 7.61 -7.77 -9.22
N GLY A 60 6.91 -8.90 -9.34
CA GLY A 60 6.30 -9.37 -10.58
C GLY A 60 5.00 -8.66 -10.94
N ASP A 61 4.34 -8.00 -9.98
CA ASP A 61 3.13 -7.22 -10.21
C ASP A 61 3.48 -5.83 -10.75
N ALA A 62 3.47 -5.70 -12.08
CA ALA A 62 3.82 -4.44 -12.76
C ALA A 62 2.92 -3.27 -12.33
N GLY A 63 1.64 -3.53 -12.03
CA GLY A 63 0.70 -2.52 -11.56
C GLY A 63 1.09 -1.98 -10.19
N LEU A 64 1.39 -2.87 -9.25
CA LEU A 64 1.91 -2.50 -7.93
C LEU A 64 3.22 -1.73 -8.03
N VAL A 65 4.20 -2.26 -8.77
CA VAL A 65 5.52 -1.66 -8.92
C VAL A 65 5.42 -0.24 -9.47
N ASN A 66 4.62 -0.05 -10.52
CA ASN A 66 4.40 1.26 -11.13
C ASN A 66 3.68 2.21 -10.17
N LEU A 67 2.65 1.74 -9.45
CA LEU A 67 1.94 2.53 -8.46
C LEU A 67 2.88 3.07 -7.37
N LEU A 68 3.66 2.19 -6.74
CA LEU A 68 4.52 2.57 -5.62
C LEU A 68 5.64 3.52 -6.06
N ARG A 69 6.27 3.25 -7.21
CA ARG A 69 7.36 4.09 -7.72
C ARG A 69 6.88 5.45 -8.17
N THR A 70 5.79 5.51 -8.92
CA THR A 70 5.19 6.79 -9.32
C THR A 70 4.79 7.60 -8.11
N ALA A 71 4.14 6.99 -7.11
CA ALA A 71 3.78 7.71 -5.88
C ALA A 71 5.02 8.25 -5.14
N ALA A 72 6.07 7.44 -5.00
CA ALA A 72 7.32 7.87 -4.36
C ALA A 72 7.99 9.03 -5.11
N GLU A 73 8.01 8.99 -6.44
CA GLU A 73 8.57 10.05 -7.27
C GLU A 73 7.77 11.35 -7.18
N GLN A 74 6.43 11.27 -7.22
CA GLN A 74 5.54 12.43 -7.13
C GLN A 74 5.56 13.10 -5.75
N THR A 75 6.03 12.40 -4.71
CA THR A 75 6.11 12.92 -3.35
C THR A 75 7.55 13.09 -2.85
N ALA A 76 8.54 12.88 -3.70
CA ALA A 76 9.95 13.07 -3.35
C ALA A 76 10.27 14.56 -3.11
N GLY A 77 11.19 14.82 -2.18
CA GLY A 77 11.84 16.12 -2.05
C GLY A 77 12.96 16.27 -3.07
N GLU A 78 13.68 17.39 -2.99
CA GLU A 78 14.82 17.68 -3.87
C GLU A 78 15.98 16.70 -3.67
N ASP A 79 16.10 16.07 -2.50
CA ASP A 79 17.07 15.01 -2.18
C ASP A 79 16.70 13.63 -2.77
N GLY A 80 15.55 13.55 -3.45
CA GLY A 80 15.00 12.33 -4.03
C GLY A 80 14.40 11.37 -3.00
N TRP A 81 14.37 11.73 -1.71
CA TRP A 81 13.72 10.94 -0.67
C TRP A 81 12.26 11.35 -0.51
N SER A 82 11.40 10.39 -0.22
CA SER A 82 9.99 10.66 0.05
C SER A 82 9.55 10.13 1.40
N HIS A 83 8.84 10.98 2.15
CA HIS A 83 8.23 10.60 3.42
C HIS A 83 7.08 9.60 3.16
N LEU A 84 7.15 8.41 3.76
CA LEU A 84 6.20 7.32 3.49
C LEU A 84 4.74 7.73 3.73
N ALA A 85 4.45 8.53 4.75
CA ALA A 85 3.07 9.00 4.98
C ALA A 85 2.53 9.85 3.81
N ARG A 86 3.41 10.64 3.15
CA ARG A 86 3.02 11.44 1.98
C ARG A 86 2.77 10.54 0.77
N VAL A 87 3.60 9.51 0.59
CA VAL A 87 3.39 8.45 -0.41
C VAL A 87 2.04 7.77 -0.21
N GLY A 88 1.75 7.33 1.02
CA GLY A 88 0.48 6.70 1.37
C GLY A 88 -0.73 7.61 1.14
N GLN A 89 -0.61 8.89 1.50
CA GLN A 89 -1.66 9.89 1.25
C GLN A 89 -1.88 10.09 -0.26
N HIS A 90 -0.80 10.19 -1.04
CA HIS A 90 -0.88 10.31 -2.49
C HIS A 90 -1.58 9.10 -3.11
N ILE A 91 -1.19 7.88 -2.73
CA ILE A 91 -1.82 6.64 -3.20
C ILE A 91 -3.31 6.63 -2.86
N SER A 92 -3.68 6.97 -1.62
CA SER A 92 -5.08 6.98 -1.16
C SER A 92 -5.95 8.02 -1.85
N ASN A 93 -5.36 9.13 -2.33
CA ASN A 93 -6.10 10.18 -3.02
C ASN A 93 -6.33 9.85 -4.51
N HIS A 94 -5.42 9.10 -5.12
CA HIS A 94 -5.44 8.85 -6.56
C HIS A 94 -5.94 7.43 -6.92
N THR A 95 -5.87 6.48 -6.00
CA THR A 95 -6.17 5.06 -6.26
C THR A 95 -6.97 4.45 -5.12
N SER A 96 -7.65 3.33 -5.41
CA SER A 96 -8.38 2.56 -4.39
C SER A 96 -7.50 1.47 -3.76
N PHE A 97 -6.18 1.66 -3.79
CA PHE A 97 -5.21 0.65 -3.37
C PHE A 97 -5.34 0.29 -1.89
N SER A 98 -5.15 -1.00 -1.58
CA SER A 98 -5.06 -1.50 -0.21
C SER A 98 -3.92 -2.51 -0.09
N PRO A 99 -2.98 -2.34 0.87
CA PRO A 99 -1.95 -3.34 1.16
C PRO A 99 -2.52 -4.71 1.56
N VAL A 100 -3.75 -4.72 2.09
CA VAL A 100 -4.45 -5.94 2.51
C VAL A 100 -4.67 -6.90 1.34
N ASN A 101 -4.86 -6.37 0.13
CA ASN A 101 -4.98 -7.18 -1.09
C ASN A 101 -3.70 -7.96 -1.44
N TYR A 102 -2.59 -7.65 -0.76
CA TYR A 102 -1.29 -8.31 -0.91
C TYR A 102 -0.87 -9.07 0.36
N GLY A 103 -1.76 -9.16 1.36
CA GLY A 103 -1.51 -9.82 2.64
C GLY A 103 -0.77 -8.95 3.68
N TYR A 104 -0.65 -7.64 3.45
CA TYR A 104 0.05 -6.73 4.35
C TYR A 104 -0.92 -5.81 5.10
N LYS A 105 -0.73 -5.65 6.41
CA LYS A 105 -1.55 -4.74 7.23
C LYS A 105 -1.20 -3.28 6.99
N LYS A 106 0.08 -2.99 6.75
CA LYS A 106 0.60 -1.62 6.58
C LYS A 106 1.35 -1.50 5.26
N LEU A 107 1.28 -0.32 4.66
CA LEU A 107 2.09 0.04 3.50
C LEU A 107 3.59 -0.10 3.80
N SER A 108 4.03 0.24 5.02
CA SER A 108 5.42 0.08 5.46
C SER A 108 5.93 -1.36 5.34
N ASP A 109 5.09 -2.33 5.67
CA ASP A 109 5.48 -3.75 5.69
C ASP A 109 5.59 -4.26 4.25
N LEU A 110 4.63 -3.88 3.40
CA LEU A 110 4.65 -4.18 1.97
C LEU A 110 5.89 -3.57 1.30
N ILE A 111 6.21 -2.31 1.59
CA ILE A 111 7.39 -1.62 1.06
C ILE A 111 8.68 -2.35 1.45
N ARG A 112 8.83 -2.72 2.73
CA ARG A 112 10.00 -3.46 3.22
C ARG A 112 10.20 -4.79 2.50
N VAL A 113 9.12 -5.56 2.28
CA VAL A 113 9.23 -6.86 1.62
C VAL A 113 9.40 -6.74 0.10
N SER A 114 8.84 -5.70 -0.51
CA SER A 114 8.95 -5.48 -1.96
C SER A 114 10.41 -5.28 -2.41
N ASP A 115 11.26 -4.74 -1.53
CA ASP A 115 12.68 -4.47 -1.80
C ASP A 115 12.89 -3.61 -3.07
N LEU A 116 11.92 -2.72 -3.33
CA LEU A 116 11.93 -1.78 -4.46
C LEU A 116 12.57 -0.44 -4.12
N PHE A 117 12.88 -0.20 -2.84
CA PHE A 117 13.28 1.10 -2.32
C PHE A 117 14.43 0.97 -1.33
N HIS A 118 15.33 1.94 -1.34
CA HIS A 118 16.15 2.27 -0.17
C HIS A 118 15.24 2.84 0.92
N ILE A 119 15.44 2.42 2.16
CA ILE A 119 14.63 2.80 3.30
C ILE A 119 15.51 3.44 4.35
N GLU A 120 15.16 4.64 4.78
CA GLU A 120 15.83 5.35 5.86
C GLU A 120 14.82 5.68 6.96
N MET A 121 15.21 5.45 8.21
CA MET A 121 14.39 5.77 9.37
C MET A 121 14.96 7.02 10.04
N ARG A 122 14.19 8.12 10.03
CA ARG A 122 14.58 9.41 10.62
C ARG A 122 13.79 9.66 11.92
N ASN A 123 14.20 10.69 12.68
CA ASN A 123 13.57 11.10 13.94
C ASN A 123 13.44 9.97 14.95
N ASN A 124 14.57 9.44 15.42
CA ASN A 124 14.62 8.35 16.39
C ASN A 124 13.80 7.12 15.94
N ASN A 125 13.98 6.73 14.67
CA ASN A 125 13.34 5.57 14.06
C ASN A 125 11.80 5.64 13.92
N SER A 126 11.20 6.83 14.06
CA SER A 126 9.73 7.01 14.02
C SER A 126 9.20 7.35 12.62
N VAL A 127 10.04 7.90 11.74
CA VAL A 127 9.62 8.38 10.42
C VAL A 127 10.33 7.61 9.31
N MET A 128 9.55 7.00 8.41
CA MET A 128 10.10 6.28 7.25
C MET A 128 10.21 7.19 6.02
N TYR A 129 11.40 7.21 5.44
CA TYR A 129 11.69 7.76 4.13
C TYR A 129 12.04 6.63 3.16
N ILE A 130 11.61 6.78 1.91
CA ILE A 130 11.88 5.82 0.84
C ILE A 130 12.45 6.52 -0.39
N LYS A 131 13.37 5.87 -1.09
CA LYS A 131 13.94 6.32 -2.37
C LYS A 131 14.03 5.13 -3.32
N ASP A 132 13.66 5.29 -4.60
CA ASP A 132 13.67 4.18 -5.57
C ASP A 132 15.07 3.56 -5.62
N SER A 133 15.17 2.23 -5.47
CA SER A 133 16.46 1.53 -5.45
C SER A 133 17.20 1.55 -6.79
N ARG A 134 16.53 1.99 -7.86
CA ARG A 134 17.17 2.27 -9.16
C ARG A 134 17.94 3.58 -9.19
N LYS A 135 17.69 4.50 -8.25
CA LYS A 135 18.41 5.77 -8.10
C LYS A 135 19.45 5.61 -6.98
N PRO A 136 20.66 6.19 -7.11
CA PRO A 136 21.68 6.06 -6.07
C PRO A 136 21.20 6.65 -4.73
N ALA A 137 21.48 5.96 -3.63
CA ALA A 137 21.08 6.40 -2.28
C ALA A 137 21.81 7.68 -1.85
N HIS A 138 23.07 7.83 -2.27
CA HIS A 138 23.91 9.00 -2.07
C HIS A 138 24.10 9.72 -3.40
N GLU A 139 23.73 11.00 -3.44
CA GLU A 139 24.28 11.98 -4.38
C GLU A 139 25.04 13.02 -3.56
#